data_AF-A0A2E9QYY7-F1
#
_entry.id   AF-A0A2E9QYY7-F1
#
_cell.length_a   1.000
_cell.length_b   1.000
_cell.length_c   1.000
_cell.angle_alpha   90.00
_cell.angle_beta   90.00
_cell.angle_gamma   90.00
#
_symmetry.space_group_name_H-M   'P 1'
#
loop_
_entity.id
_entity.type
_entity.pdbx_description
1 polymer ?
#
loop_
_entity_poly.entity_id
_entity_poly.type
_entity_poly.pdbx_seq_one_letter_code
_entity_poly.pdbx_strand_id
1 'polypeptide(L)'
;MKEAVDRTIERCLLPLDILRWWTFKLSGRWIHPFLRRRELRVAVGGSFMLLVLLGLVLTVPFWMLAIGPILWGVPHVLSDVRYLVVRPGHHKDLLLLVAGGVPLLLVATGTIGVLGGLTAAAGVLIVGEGSSFRRYTGLLCVGVLAYFAWHLGYTASIIFAHAHNFIAVALWWSWRKRTPIHLWPLLLFLLISAGLALGWFDVLLQASTAFVWIPSSLPAQDHLAVLAPGLPTHIGLRLVLLFAFAQGVHYLMWVRLIPEDDRPRPTPRTYAASYRALRDEMGTWIMLLVTCLALFFGAWALFDLAAARLNYLRMAIFHGHLELAAAALLWLKGRDGFLTPPS
;
A
#
# COMPACT_ATOMS: atom_id res chain seq x y z
N MET A 1 33.51 -1.98 -3.80
CA MET A 1 32.56 -2.55 -2.81
C MET A 1 31.13 -2.64 -3.37
N LYS A 2 30.49 -1.52 -3.76
CA LYS A 2 29.11 -1.48 -4.31
C LYS A 2 28.84 -2.51 -5.42
N GLU A 3 29.65 -2.53 -6.47
CA GLU A 3 29.50 -3.47 -7.59
C GLU A 3 29.68 -4.95 -7.22
N ALA A 4 30.47 -5.24 -6.18
CA ALA A 4 30.64 -6.59 -5.69
C ALA A 4 29.37 -7.06 -4.98
N VAL A 5 28.77 -6.21 -4.15
CA VAL A 5 27.49 -6.47 -3.48
C VAL A 5 26.38 -6.69 -4.50
N ASP A 6 26.26 -5.81 -5.51
CA ASP A 6 25.24 -5.93 -6.55
C ASP A 6 25.35 -7.25 -7.32
N ARG A 7 26.58 -7.65 -7.69
CA ARG A 7 26.82 -8.94 -8.38
C ARG A 7 26.46 -10.13 -7.50
N THR A 8 26.73 -10.07 -6.20
CA THR A 8 26.35 -11.14 -5.26
C THR A 8 24.83 -11.26 -5.16
N ILE A 9 24.11 -10.16 -5.00
CA ILE A 9 22.63 -10.17 -4.93
C ILE A 9 22.03 -10.72 -6.22
N GLU A 10 22.51 -10.28 -7.39
CA GLU A 10 22.04 -10.80 -8.68
C GLU A 10 22.25 -12.32 -8.80
N ARG A 11 23.40 -12.84 -8.34
CA ARG A 11 23.67 -14.29 -8.30
C ARG A 11 22.70 -15.04 -7.39
N CYS A 12 22.36 -14.48 -6.22
CA CYS A 12 21.38 -15.08 -5.31
C CYS A 12 19.96 -15.13 -5.90
N LEU A 13 19.63 -14.27 -6.88
CA LEU A 13 18.33 -14.23 -7.54
C LEU A 13 18.23 -15.18 -8.76
N LEU A 14 19.36 -15.66 -9.29
CA LEU A 14 19.36 -16.57 -10.45
C LEU A 14 18.56 -17.87 -10.23
N PRO A 15 18.65 -18.56 -9.07
CA PRO A 15 17.82 -19.74 -8.82
C PRO A 15 16.32 -19.46 -8.91
N LEU A 16 15.87 -18.29 -8.46
CA LEU A 16 14.46 -17.89 -8.55
C LEU A 16 14.05 -17.61 -10.00
N ASP A 17 14.96 -17.07 -10.81
CA ASP A 17 14.74 -16.88 -12.26
C ASP A 17 14.64 -18.21 -12.99
N ILE A 18 15.48 -19.18 -12.64
CA ILE A 18 15.42 -20.55 -13.17
C ILE A 18 14.11 -21.23 -12.78
N LEU A 19 13.75 -21.18 -11.49
CA LEU A 19 12.51 -21.76 -10.99
C LEU A 19 11.30 -21.19 -11.73
N ARG A 20 11.25 -19.86 -11.86
CA ARG A 20 10.19 -19.18 -12.60
C ARG A 20 10.13 -19.61 -14.06
N TRP A 21 11.28 -19.74 -14.71
CA TRP A 21 11.33 -20.21 -16.09
C TRP A 21 10.73 -21.61 -16.21
N TRP A 22 11.07 -22.52 -15.30
CA TRP A 22 10.46 -23.85 -15.23
C TRP A 22 8.95 -23.78 -14.99
N THR A 23 8.48 -22.95 -14.07
CA THR A 23 7.04 -22.78 -13.82
C THR A 23 6.31 -22.35 -15.10
N PHE A 24 6.86 -21.39 -15.85
CA PHE A 24 6.26 -20.95 -17.11
C PHE A 24 6.32 -22.01 -18.20
N LYS A 25 7.43 -22.75 -18.27
CA LYS A 25 7.60 -23.86 -19.23
C LYS A 25 6.61 -24.99 -18.96
N LEU A 26 6.42 -25.37 -17.69
CA LEU A 26 5.47 -26.41 -17.25
C LEU A 26 4.01 -25.97 -17.44
N SER A 27 3.71 -24.68 -17.27
CA SER A 27 2.36 -24.13 -17.47
C SER A 27 1.90 -24.15 -18.95
N GLY A 28 2.85 -24.33 -19.88
CA GLY A 28 2.57 -24.50 -21.32
C GLY A 28 1.84 -23.31 -21.95
N ARG A 29 0.98 -23.59 -22.94
CA ARG A 29 0.34 -22.57 -23.79
C ARG A 29 -0.67 -21.69 -23.02
N TRP A 30 -1.21 -22.18 -21.91
CA TRP A 30 -2.24 -21.51 -21.10
C TRP A 30 -1.76 -20.19 -20.48
N ILE A 31 -0.48 -20.06 -20.17
CA ILE A 31 0.05 -18.85 -19.54
C ILE A 31 0.44 -17.76 -20.54
N HIS A 32 0.51 -18.06 -21.85
CA HIS A 32 0.95 -17.09 -22.87
C HIS A 32 0.11 -15.80 -22.90
N PRO A 33 -1.25 -15.84 -22.84
CA PRO A 33 -2.05 -14.63 -22.79
C PRO A 33 -1.69 -13.78 -21.58
N PHE A 34 -1.51 -14.42 -20.42
CA PHE A 34 -1.06 -13.75 -19.20
C PHE A 34 0.33 -13.17 -19.37
N LEU A 35 1.31 -13.85 -19.96
CA LEU A 35 2.66 -13.27 -20.13
C LEU A 35 2.71 -12.09 -21.12
N ARG A 36 1.85 -12.06 -22.13
CA ARG A 36 1.87 -11.04 -23.19
C ARG A 36 0.95 -9.86 -22.91
N ARG A 37 -0.15 -10.06 -22.17
CA ARG A 37 -1.17 -9.02 -21.91
C ARG A 37 -1.15 -8.61 -20.45
N ARG A 38 -0.52 -7.46 -20.17
CA ARG A 38 -0.51 -6.82 -18.85
C ARG A 38 -1.92 -6.68 -18.28
N GLU A 39 -2.83 -6.10 -19.06
CA GLU A 39 -4.21 -5.84 -18.62
C GLU A 39 -4.90 -7.10 -18.08
N LEU A 40 -4.66 -8.25 -18.72
CA LEU A 40 -5.22 -9.53 -18.27
C LEU A 40 -4.60 -9.99 -16.94
N ARG A 41 -3.27 -9.85 -16.76
CA ARG A 41 -2.61 -10.18 -15.49
C ARG A 41 -3.09 -9.30 -14.35
N VAL A 42 -3.26 -8.02 -14.62
CA VAL A 42 -3.68 -7.05 -13.61
C VAL A 42 -5.13 -7.31 -13.21
N ALA A 43 -6.02 -7.49 -14.18
CA ALA A 43 -7.43 -7.73 -13.90
C ALA A 43 -7.69 -9.11 -13.28
N VAL A 44 -7.28 -10.19 -13.94
CA VAL A 44 -7.56 -11.56 -13.48
C VAL A 44 -6.67 -11.94 -12.32
N GLY A 45 -5.37 -11.64 -12.40
CA GLY A 45 -4.45 -11.90 -11.29
C GLY A 45 -4.76 -11.04 -10.07
N GLY A 46 -5.14 -9.77 -10.25
CA GLY A 46 -5.62 -8.92 -9.17
C GLY A 46 -6.90 -9.48 -8.53
N SER A 47 -7.91 -9.82 -9.34
CA SER A 47 -9.18 -10.39 -8.83
C SER A 47 -8.96 -11.70 -8.07
N PHE A 48 -8.10 -12.59 -8.57
CA PHE A 48 -7.73 -13.81 -7.87
C PHE A 48 -7.09 -13.52 -6.51
N MET A 49 -6.16 -12.57 -6.44
CA MET A 49 -5.53 -12.17 -5.19
C MET A 49 -6.52 -11.55 -4.19
N LEU A 50 -7.54 -10.81 -4.67
CA LEU A 50 -8.62 -10.32 -3.80
C LEU A 50 -9.41 -11.48 -3.17
N LEU A 51 -9.72 -12.52 -3.94
CA LEU A 51 -10.41 -13.71 -3.42
C LEU A 51 -9.54 -14.49 -2.42
N VAL A 52 -8.24 -14.61 -2.68
CA VAL A 52 -7.30 -15.21 -1.73
C VAL A 52 -7.24 -14.40 -0.45
N LEU A 53 -7.14 -13.07 -0.54
CA LEU A 53 -7.15 -12.18 0.63
C LEU A 53 -8.46 -12.31 1.41
N LEU A 54 -9.61 -12.38 0.74
CA LEU A 54 -10.89 -12.65 1.40
C LEU A 54 -10.86 -13.99 2.13
N GLY A 55 -10.40 -15.06 1.48
CA GLY A 55 -10.28 -16.38 2.10
C GLY A 55 -9.39 -16.35 3.34
N LEU A 56 -8.27 -15.63 3.30
CA LEU A 56 -7.39 -15.46 4.45
C LEU A 56 -8.04 -14.63 5.57
N VAL A 57 -8.77 -13.56 5.24
CA VAL A 57 -9.48 -12.75 6.25
C VAL A 57 -10.61 -13.53 6.92
N LEU A 58 -11.29 -14.40 6.17
CA LEU A 58 -12.37 -15.22 6.73
C LEU A 58 -11.86 -16.41 7.55
N THR A 59 -10.57 -16.76 7.45
CA THR A 59 -10.01 -17.94 8.14
C THR A 59 -9.04 -17.57 9.26
N VAL A 60 -8.18 -16.56 9.04
CA VAL A 60 -7.11 -16.16 9.96
C VAL A 60 -6.93 -14.63 10.03
N PRO A 61 -8.00 -13.85 10.30
CA PRO A 61 -7.96 -12.39 10.20
C PRO A 61 -6.93 -11.73 11.13
N PHE A 62 -6.81 -12.22 12.36
CA PHE A 62 -5.88 -11.64 13.33
C PHE A 62 -4.41 -11.94 13.00
N TRP A 63 -4.12 -13.10 12.41
CA TRP A 63 -2.78 -13.37 11.86
C TRP A 63 -2.47 -12.47 10.68
N MET A 64 -3.43 -12.17 9.82
CA MET A 64 -3.22 -11.18 8.75
C MET A 64 -2.91 -9.80 9.30
N LEU A 65 -3.63 -9.35 10.33
CA LEU A 65 -3.37 -8.09 11.00
C LEU A 65 -2.02 -8.07 11.74
N ALA A 66 -1.58 -9.23 12.24
CA ALA A 66 -0.34 -9.37 12.99
C ALA A 66 0.89 -9.44 12.08
N ILE A 67 0.89 -10.38 11.13
CA ILE A 67 2.03 -10.72 10.27
C ILE A 67 2.07 -9.87 9.00
N GLY A 68 0.90 -9.47 8.46
CA GLY A 68 0.81 -8.70 7.22
C GLY A 68 1.72 -7.45 7.20
N PRO A 69 1.67 -6.58 8.23
CA PRO A 69 2.57 -5.43 8.33
C PRO A 69 4.06 -5.80 8.37
N ILE A 70 4.42 -6.93 8.98
CA ILE A 70 5.83 -7.36 9.08
C ILE A 70 6.35 -7.86 7.73
N LEU A 71 5.57 -8.70 7.04
CA LEU A 71 6.01 -9.30 5.77
C LEU A 71 5.95 -8.31 4.61
N TRP A 72 4.84 -7.58 4.50
CA TRP A 72 4.54 -6.79 3.32
C TRP A 72 4.77 -5.31 3.53
N GLY A 73 4.81 -4.84 4.78
CA GLY A 73 4.84 -3.43 5.08
C GLY A 73 6.11 -2.72 4.59
N VAL A 74 7.30 -3.24 4.91
CA VAL A 74 8.55 -2.63 4.43
C VAL A 74 8.62 -2.62 2.88
N PRO A 75 8.35 -3.74 2.17
CA PRO A 75 8.27 -3.72 0.71
C PRO A 75 7.22 -2.74 0.14
N HIS A 76 6.08 -2.61 0.82
CA HIS A 76 5.00 -1.70 0.47
C HIS A 76 5.45 -0.24 0.57
N VAL A 77 5.95 0.21 1.73
CA VAL A 77 6.40 1.59 1.93
C VAL A 77 7.52 1.96 0.95
N LEU A 78 8.45 1.03 0.66
CA LEU A 78 9.46 1.25 -0.38
C LEU A 78 8.80 1.48 -1.75
N SER A 79 7.78 0.69 -2.09
CA SER A 79 7.04 0.83 -3.33
C SER A 79 6.31 2.17 -3.41
N ASP A 80 5.65 2.62 -2.34
CA ASP A 80 4.97 3.91 -2.27
C ASP A 80 5.94 5.05 -2.59
N VAL A 81 7.06 5.11 -1.86
CA VAL A 81 8.09 6.13 -2.05
C VAL A 81 8.64 6.07 -3.49
N ARG A 82 8.91 4.87 -3.99
CA ARG A 82 9.41 4.66 -5.34
C ARG A 82 8.44 5.24 -6.38
N TYR A 83 7.17 4.88 -6.32
CA TYR A 83 6.20 5.22 -7.37
C TYR A 83 5.61 6.62 -7.22
N LEU A 84 5.48 7.14 -5.99
CA LEU A 84 4.89 8.45 -5.73
C LEU A 84 5.91 9.59 -5.77
N VAL A 85 7.19 9.31 -5.46
CA VAL A 85 8.20 10.35 -5.24
C VAL A 85 9.42 10.19 -6.15
N VAL A 86 10.02 9.00 -6.15
CA VAL A 86 11.31 8.79 -6.83
C VAL A 86 11.14 8.74 -8.33
N ARG A 87 10.28 7.85 -8.81
CA ARG A 87 10.10 7.60 -10.24
C ARG A 87 9.50 8.78 -11.01
N PRO A 88 8.53 9.53 -10.46
CA PRO A 88 8.11 10.82 -11.01
C PRO A 88 9.14 11.95 -10.91
N GLY A 89 10.24 11.76 -10.18
CA GLY A 89 11.26 12.79 -9.98
C GLY A 89 10.89 13.90 -9.00
N HIS A 90 9.82 13.75 -8.21
CA HIS A 90 9.36 14.80 -7.27
C HIS A 90 10.36 15.10 -6.15
N HIS A 91 11.20 14.14 -5.77
CA HIS A 91 12.32 14.35 -4.84
C HIS A 91 13.37 15.35 -5.32
N LYS A 92 13.40 15.69 -6.63
CA LYS A 92 14.35 16.64 -7.21
C LYS A 92 13.88 18.09 -7.09
N ASP A 93 12.60 18.30 -6.81
CA ASP A 93 12.02 19.62 -6.60
C ASP A 93 12.09 19.96 -5.11
N LEU A 94 12.97 20.90 -4.76
CA LEU A 94 13.21 21.30 -3.37
C LEU A 94 11.95 21.88 -2.72
N LEU A 95 11.10 22.59 -3.47
CA LEU A 95 9.89 23.18 -2.92
C LEU A 95 8.88 22.09 -2.58
N LEU A 96 8.68 21.12 -3.47
CA LEU A 96 7.81 19.97 -3.17
C LEU A 96 8.38 19.13 -2.01
N LEU A 97 9.70 18.94 -1.97
CA LEU A 97 10.36 18.19 -0.91
C LEU A 97 10.18 18.87 0.45
N VAL A 98 10.30 20.19 0.55
CA VAL A 98 10.11 20.92 1.80
C VAL A 98 8.63 21.00 2.17
N ALA A 99 7.77 21.43 1.24
CA ALA A 99 6.34 21.64 1.50
C ALA A 99 5.58 20.35 1.83
N GLY A 100 5.94 19.25 1.18
CA GLY A 100 5.38 17.93 1.48
C GLY A 100 6.17 17.18 2.56
N GLY A 101 7.50 17.18 2.48
CA GLY A 101 8.35 16.33 3.32
C GLY A 101 8.44 16.76 4.77
N VAL A 102 8.52 18.07 5.08
CA VAL A 102 8.62 18.52 6.47
C VAL A 102 7.37 18.13 7.29
N PRO A 103 6.13 18.38 6.84
CA PRO A 103 4.96 17.89 7.57
C PRO A 103 4.91 16.37 7.67
N LEU A 104 5.31 15.62 6.64
CA LEU A 104 5.36 14.16 6.69
C LEU A 104 6.38 13.62 7.71
N LEU A 105 7.52 14.29 7.87
CA LEU A 105 8.50 13.95 8.91
C LEU A 105 7.92 14.17 10.31
N LEU A 106 7.18 15.28 10.53
CA LEU A 106 6.49 15.53 11.80
C LEU A 106 5.35 14.54 12.07
N VAL A 107 4.74 13.96 11.03
CA VAL A 107 3.81 12.84 11.16
C VAL A 107 4.55 11.57 11.56
N ALA A 108 5.71 11.29 10.96
CA ALA A 108 6.53 10.12 11.29
C ALA A 108 7.02 10.11 12.75
N THR A 109 7.20 11.29 13.36
CA THR A 109 7.52 11.43 14.80
C THR A 109 6.30 11.31 15.71
N GLY A 110 5.09 11.20 15.15
CA GLY A 110 3.83 11.13 15.89
C GLY A 110 3.32 12.49 16.42
N THR A 111 3.87 13.61 15.94
CA THR A 111 3.62 14.94 16.51
C THR A 111 2.29 15.56 16.06
N ILE A 112 1.89 15.39 14.78
CA ILE A 112 0.78 16.16 14.18
C ILE A 112 -0.30 15.35 13.45
N GLY A 113 -0.20 14.02 13.43
CA GLY A 113 -1.25 13.10 12.92
C GLY A 113 -1.84 13.47 11.55
N VAL A 114 -3.16 13.31 11.39
CA VAL A 114 -3.88 13.57 10.13
C VAL A 114 -3.72 15.00 9.64
N LEU A 115 -3.69 15.98 10.55
CA LEU A 115 -3.50 17.39 10.20
C LEU A 115 -2.14 17.63 9.54
N GLY A 116 -1.10 16.89 9.93
CA GLY A 116 0.20 16.93 9.27
C GLY A 116 0.16 16.45 7.83
N GLY A 117 -0.56 15.36 7.54
CA GLY A 117 -0.74 14.92 6.15
C GLY A 117 -1.58 15.87 5.32
N LEU A 118 -2.62 16.47 5.89
CA LEU A 118 -3.40 17.51 5.22
C LEU A 118 -2.56 18.77 4.97
N THR A 119 -1.65 19.11 5.89
CA THR A 119 -0.67 20.18 5.70
C THR A 119 0.29 19.86 4.56
N ALA A 120 0.80 18.62 4.47
CA ALA A 120 1.61 18.17 3.33
C ALA A 120 0.83 18.30 2.01
N ALA A 121 -0.43 17.86 1.98
CA ALA A 121 -1.30 17.94 0.82
C ALA A 121 -1.56 19.40 0.39
N ALA A 122 -1.84 20.30 1.32
CA ALA A 122 -1.96 21.73 1.04
C ALA A 122 -0.63 22.32 0.53
N GLY A 123 0.48 21.96 1.15
CA GLY A 123 1.83 22.40 0.77
C GLY A 123 2.14 22.08 -0.69
N VAL A 124 1.95 20.82 -1.11
CA VAL A 124 2.19 20.41 -2.50
C VAL A 124 1.21 21.05 -3.49
N LEU A 125 -0.02 21.36 -3.07
CA LEU A 125 -0.98 22.10 -3.91
C LEU A 125 -0.55 23.55 -4.14
N ILE A 126 0.01 24.20 -3.11
CA ILE A 126 0.45 25.60 -3.17
C ILE A 126 1.68 25.73 -4.07
N VAL A 127 2.70 24.91 -3.84
CA VAL A 127 4.00 25.06 -4.53
C VAL A 127 4.06 24.29 -5.84
N GLY A 128 3.25 23.25 -6.01
CA GLY A 128 3.25 22.42 -7.20
C GLY A 128 2.75 23.16 -8.43
N GLU A 129 3.37 22.88 -9.57
CA GLU A 129 2.90 23.36 -10.87
C GLU A 129 1.61 22.66 -11.28
N GLY A 130 0.65 23.39 -11.86
CA GLY A 130 -0.59 22.86 -12.37
C GLY A 130 -1.70 23.92 -12.51
N SER A 131 -2.92 23.45 -12.74
CA SER A 131 -4.08 24.31 -13.00
C SER A 131 -4.53 25.10 -11.76
N SER A 132 -4.77 26.41 -11.90
CA SER A 132 -5.31 27.24 -10.80
C SER A 132 -6.66 26.73 -10.29
N PHE A 133 -7.56 26.30 -11.18
CA PHE A 133 -8.85 25.74 -10.78
C PHE A 133 -8.65 24.52 -9.88
N ARG A 134 -7.82 23.56 -10.32
CA ARG A 134 -7.54 22.35 -9.53
C ARG A 134 -6.83 22.65 -8.22
N ARG A 135 -5.95 23.65 -8.19
CA ARG A 135 -5.30 24.13 -6.97
C ARG A 135 -6.34 24.62 -5.96
N TYR A 136 -7.20 25.57 -6.35
CA TYR A 136 -8.18 26.14 -5.43
C TYR A 136 -9.23 25.12 -4.98
N THR A 137 -9.72 24.26 -5.86
CA THR A 137 -10.65 23.19 -5.46
C THR A 137 -9.97 22.16 -4.55
N GLY A 138 -8.70 21.84 -4.82
CA GLY A 138 -7.90 20.96 -3.97
C GLY A 138 -7.69 21.55 -2.57
N LEU A 139 -7.31 22.83 -2.49
CA LEU A 139 -7.12 23.53 -1.22
C LEU A 139 -8.41 23.68 -0.44
N LEU A 140 -9.53 23.97 -1.12
CA LEU A 140 -10.85 23.96 -0.48
C LEU A 140 -11.16 22.59 0.11
N CYS A 141 -10.97 21.51 -0.66
CA CYS A 141 -11.19 20.14 -0.19
C CYS A 141 -10.31 19.81 1.04
N VAL A 142 -9.00 20.10 0.97
CA VAL A 142 -8.07 19.89 2.09
C VAL A 142 -8.46 20.73 3.31
N GLY A 143 -8.90 21.98 3.12
CA GLY A 143 -9.36 22.86 4.18
C GLY A 143 -10.61 22.34 4.90
N VAL A 144 -11.59 21.84 4.13
CA VAL A 144 -12.79 21.19 4.70
C VAL A 144 -12.41 19.93 5.49
N LEU A 145 -11.53 19.09 4.95
CA LEU A 145 -11.05 17.89 5.65
C LEU A 145 -10.27 18.25 6.92
N ALA A 146 -9.45 19.30 6.89
CA ALA A 146 -8.70 19.78 8.05
C ALA A 146 -9.63 20.34 9.14
N TYR A 147 -10.67 21.08 8.75
CA TYR A 147 -11.70 21.56 9.67
C TYR A 147 -12.37 20.39 10.39
N PHE A 148 -12.83 19.37 9.67
CA PHE A 148 -13.43 18.19 10.31
C PHE A 148 -12.43 17.38 11.14
N ALA A 149 -11.21 17.20 10.65
CA ALA A 149 -10.17 16.47 11.37
C ALA A 149 -9.83 17.14 12.71
N TRP A 150 -9.80 18.47 12.75
CA TRP A 150 -9.62 19.25 13.99
C TRP A 150 -10.72 18.97 15.00
N HIS A 151 -11.99 18.99 14.56
CA HIS A 151 -13.14 18.80 15.46
C HIS A 151 -13.32 17.34 15.91
N LEU A 152 -12.92 16.37 15.08
CA LEU A 152 -13.02 14.95 15.39
C LEU A 152 -11.85 14.43 16.23
N GLY A 153 -10.73 15.16 16.31
CA GLY A 153 -9.56 14.77 17.09
C GLY A 153 -9.05 13.37 16.72
N TYR A 154 -8.87 12.50 17.72
CA TYR A 154 -8.38 11.14 17.50
C TYR A 154 -9.30 10.29 16.60
N THR A 155 -10.61 10.57 16.59
CA THR A 155 -11.55 9.89 15.69
C THR A 155 -11.21 10.12 14.22
N ALA A 156 -10.63 11.28 13.87
CA ALA A 156 -10.14 11.53 12.52
C ALA A 156 -9.02 10.56 12.14
N SER A 157 -8.12 10.24 13.07
CA SER A 157 -7.05 9.26 12.85
C SER A 157 -7.60 7.84 12.62
N ILE A 158 -8.66 7.45 13.34
CA ILE A 158 -9.33 6.16 13.12
C ILE A 158 -10.00 6.14 11.75
N ILE A 159 -10.78 7.18 11.41
CA ILE A 159 -11.43 7.28 10.10
C ILE A 159 -10.38 7.24 8.99
N PHE A 160 -9.28 7.98 9.13
CA PHE A 160 -8.18 7.96 8.17
C PHE A 160 -7.52 6.58 8.10
N ALA A 161 -7.31 5.90 9.23
CA ALA A 161 -6.80 4.54 9.25
C ALA A 161 -7.69 3.58 8.43
N HIS A 162 -9.01 3.73 8.45
CA HIS A 162 -9.86 2.94 7.55
C HIS A 162 -9.79 3.41 6.10
N ALA A 163 -9.96 4.72 5.88
CA ALA A 163 -10.10 5.32 4.57
C ALA A 163 -8.83 5.24 3.70
N HIS A 164 -7.63 5.35 4.28
CA HIS A 164 -6.39 5.35 3.51
C HIS A 164 -6.15 4.03 2.76
N ASN A 165 -6.66 2.90 3.26
CA ASN A 165 -6.58 1.63 2.55
C ASN A 165 -7.23 1.70 1.16
N PHE A 166 -8.24 2.55 0.99
CA PHE A 166 -8.94 2.79 -0.28
C PHE A 166 -8.19 3.77 -1.19
N ILE A 167 -7.30 4.61 -0.65
CA ILE A 167 -6.51 5.57 -1.44
C ILE A 167 -5.62 4.82 -2.42
N ALA A 168 -4.94 3.75 -2.02
CA ALA A 168 -4.14 2.93 -2.93
C ALA A 168 -4.95 2.37 -4.10
N VAL A 169 -6.21 1.97 -3.90
CA VAL A 169 -7.09 1.50 -4.97
C VAL A 169 -7.50 2.65 -5.90
N ALA A 170 -7.77 3.84 -5.35
CA ALA A 170 -8.09 5.03 -6.14
C ALA A 170 -6.88 5.54 -6.95
N LEU A 171 -5.70 5.53 -6.36
CA LEU A 171 -4.43 5.84 -7.01
C LEU A 171 -4.13 4.82 -8.10
N TRP A 172 -4.27 3.52 -7.80
CA TRP A 172 -4.18 2.48 -8.81
C TRP A 172 -5.15 2.79 -9.95
N TRP A 173 -6.44 2.98 -9.71
CA TRP A 173 -7.43 3.28 -10.76
C TRP A 173 -7.01 4.45 -11.65
N SER A 174 -6.50 5.52 -11.04
CA SER A 174 -6.07 6.75 -11.70
C SER A 174 -4.70 6.63 -12.42
N TRP A 175 -3.92 5.59 -12.11
CA TRP A 175 -2.52 5.44 -12.54
C TRP A 175 -2.35 5.33 -14.06
N ARG A 176 -3.25 4.62 -14.74
CA ARG A 176 -3.20 4.40 -16.20
C ARG A 176 -4.59 4.48 -16.82
N LYS A 177 -4.64 4.63 -18.14
CA LYS A 177 -5.90 4.47 -18.89
C LYS A 177 -6.42 3.05 -18.67
N ARG A 178 -7.68 2.94 -18.26
CA ARG A 178 -8.33 1.67 -17.93
C ARG A 178 -9.05 1.14 -19.16
N THR A 179 -9.01 -0.18 -19.33
CA THR A 179 -9.91 -0.92 -20.22
C THR A 179 -11.04 -1.57 -19.40
N PRO A 180 -12.18 -1.96 -20.01
CA PRO A 180 -13.32 -2.51 -19.28
C PRO A 180 -13.00 -3.69 -18.36
N ILE A 181 -11.99 -4.51 -18.68
CA ILE A 181 -11.59 -5.65 -17.84
C ILE A 181 -11.08 -5.22 -16.45
N HIS A 182 -10.58 -4.00 -16.28
CA HIS A 182 -10.14 -3.50 -14.98
C HIS A 182 -11.30 -3.18 -14.03
N LEU A 183 -12.53 -3.10 -14.55
CA LEU A 183 -13.71 -2.97 -13.68
C LEU A 183 -13.89 -4.20 -12.79
N TRP A 184 -13.47 -5.39 -13.22
CA TRP A 184 -13.61 -6.61 -12.42
C TRP A 184 -12.97 -6.54 -11.04
N PRO A 185 -11.65 -6.29 -10.90
CA PRO A 185 -11.05 -6.18 -9.57
C PRO A 185 -11.63 -5.01 -8.75
N LEU A 186 -12.04 -3.90 -9.39
CA LEU A 186 -12.66 -2.78 -8.68
C LEU A 186 -14.03 -3.16 -8.12
N LEU A 187 -14.92 -3.69 -8.95
CA LEU A 187 -16.27 -4.12 -8.54
C LEU A 187 -16.19 -5.24 -7.50
N LEU A 188 -15.26 -6.19 -7.67
CA LEU A 188 -15.03 -7.26 -6.71
C LEU A 188 -14.57 -6.71 -5.37
N PHE A 189 -13.61 -5.77 -5.36
CA PHE A 189 -13.17 -5.10 -4.13
C PHE A 189 -14.32 -4.38 -3.42
N LEU A 190 -15.14 -3.63 -4.16
CA LEU A 190 -16.29 -2.91 -3.60
C LEU A 190 -17.35 -3.88 -3.07
N LEU A 191 -17.66 -4.95 -3.80
CA LEU A 191 -18.65 -5.96 -3.41
C LEU A 191 -18.20 -6.70 -2.14
N ILE A 192 -16.93 -7.13 -2.08
CA ILE A 192 -16.39 -7.80 -0.90
C ILE A 192 -16.40 -6.84 0.31
N SER A 193 -15.97 -5.59 0.11
CA SER A 193 -15.96 -4.58 1.17
C SER A 193 -17.36 -4.32 1.72
N ALA A 194 -18.34 -4.18 0.82
CA ALA A 194 -19.75 -4.02 1.20
C ALA A 194 -20.27 -5.27 1.92
N GLY A 195 -19.97 -6.47 1.42
CA GLY A 195 -20.38 -7.73 2.05
C GLY A 195 -19.81 -7.90 3.47
N LEU A 196 -18.54 -7.54 3.70
CA LEU A 196 -17.93 -7.52 5.03
C LEU A 196 -18.61 -6.50 5.95
N ALA A 197 -18.85 -5.28 5.48
CA ALA A 197 -19.51 -4.23 6.26
C ALA A 197 -20.97 -4.58 6.62
N LEU A 198 -21.71 -5.18 5.68
CA LEU A 198 -23.11 -5.57 5.85
C LEU A 198 -23.29 -6.90 6.59
N GLY A 199 -22.22 -7.66 6.82
CA GLY A 199 -22.24 -8.90 7.59
C GLY A 199 -22.63 -10.15 6.79
N TRP A 200 -22.44 -10.17 5.47
CA TRP A 200 -22.71 -11.34 4.62
C TRP A 200 -21.90 -12.58 5.03
N PHE A 201 -20.81 -12.38 5.76
CA PHE A 201 -19.88 -13.42 6.17
C PHE A 201 -19.92 -13.70 7.68
N ASP A 202 -20.89 -13.16 8.42
CA ASP A 202 -20.95 -13.27 9.90
C ASP A 202 -20.94 -14.72 10.40
N VAL A 203 -21.62 -15.65 9.70
CA VAL A 203 -21.65 -17.08 10.07
C VAL A 203 -20.26 -17.71 9.95
N LEU A 204 -19.57 -17.44 8.84
CA LEU A 204 -18.21 -17.93 8.61
C LEU A 204 -17.23 -17.32 9.60
N LEU A 205 -17.44 -16.04 9.92
CA LEU A 205 -16.64 -15.32 10.88
C LEU A 205 -16.76 -15.92 12.28
N GLN A 206 -17.99 -16.14 12.78
CA GLN A 206 -18.23 -16.75 14.09
C GLN A 206 -17.50 -18.09 14.20
N ALA A 207 -17.57 -18.92 13.16
CA ALA A 207 -16.85 -20.19 13.09
C ALA A 207 -15.32 -20.00 13.15
N SER A 208 -14.77 -19.02 12.42
CA SER A 208 -13.32 -18.73 12.41
C SER A 208 -12.81 -18.17 13.76
N THR A 209 -13.59 -17.32 14.43
CA THR A 209 -13.23 -16.72 15.72
C THR A 209 -13.38 -17.69 16.89
N ALA A 210 -14.19 -18.73 16.72
CA ALA A 210 -14.31 -19.83 17.69
C ALA A 210 -13.10 -20.78 17.62
N PHE A 211 -12.26 -20.68 16.59
CA PHE A 211 -11.06 -21.50 16.42
C PHE A 211 -9.85 -20.88 17.14
N VAL A 212 -9.03 -21.71 17.77
CA VAL A 212 -7.95 -21.34 18.72
C VAL A 212 -6.75 -20.60 18.08
N TRP A 213 -6.78 -20.29 16.78
CA TRP A 213 -5.66 -19.68 16.07
C TRP A 213 -5.60 -18.15 16.19
N ILE A 214 -5.89 -17.58 17.37
CA ILE A 214 -5.66 -16.14 17.63
C ILE A 214 -4.22 -15.97 18.15
N PRO A 215 -3.40 -15.03 17.61
CA PRO A 215 -2.09 -14.77 18.17
C PRO A 215 -2.22 -14.37 19.64
N SER A 216 -1.61 -15.12 20.55
CA SER A 216 -1.74 -14.90 22.00
C SER A 216 -1.27 -13.50 22.43
N SER A 217 -0.33 -12.90 21.70
CA SER A 217 0.19 -11.56 21.95
C SER A 217 -0.63 -10.42 21.33
N LEU A 218 -1.62 -10.72 20.49
CA LEU A 218 -2.48 -9.75 19.81
C LEU A 218 -3.93 -10.27 19.74
N PRO A 219 -4.64 -10.30 20.88
CA PRO A 219 -6.02 -10.78 20.93
C PRO A 219 -6.98 -9.88 20.14
N ALA A 220 -8.14 -10.43 19.78
CA ALA A 220 -9.17 -9.74 18.99
C ALA A 220 -9.63 -8.42 19.64
N GLN A 221 -9.68 -8.39 20.97
CA GLN A 221 -10.10 -7.25 21.77
C GLN A 221 -9.17 -6.03 21.58
N ASP A 222 -7.86 -6.26 21.45
CA ASP A 222 -6.89 -5.19 21.22
C ASP A 222 -7.10 -4.56 19.84
N HIS A 223 -7.38 -5.39 18.83
CA HIS A 223 -7.72 -4.90 17.49
C HIS A 223 -9.02 -4.11 17.47
N LEU A 224 -10.04 -4.56 18.19
CA LEU A 224 -11.30 -3.83 18.34
C LEU A 224 -11.11 -2.48 19.04
N ALA A 225 -10.34 -2.46 20.13
CA ALA A 225 -10.08 -1.23 20.89
C ALA A 225 -9.35 -0.17 20.06
N VAL A 226 -8.49 -0.58 19.13
CA VAL A 226 -7.73 0.35 18.29
C VAL A 226 -8.50 0.76 17.02
N LEU A 227 -9.18 -0.18 16.35
CA LEU A 227 -9.76 0.05 15.02
C LEU A 227 -11.25 0.41 15.06
N ALA A 228 -11.96 0.04 16.12
CA ALA A 228 -13.40 0.26 16.25
C ALA A 228 -13.81 0.61 17.69
N PRO A 229 -13.14 1.57 18.36
CA PRO A 229 -13.41 1.88 19.76
C PRO A 229 -14.86 2.34 19.96
N GLY A 230 -15.48 1.87 21.04
CA GLY A 230 -16.83 2.27 21.43
C GLY A 230 -17.96 1.67 20.61
N LEU A 231 -17.67 0.81 19.62
CA LEU A 231 -18.70 0.12 18.85
C LEU A 231 -19.11 -1.22 19.48
N PRO A 232 -20.38 -1.64 19.29
CA PRO A 232 -20.81 -2.99 19.66
C PRO A 232 -19.94 -4.05 18.97
N THR A 233 -19.59 -5.12 19.68
CA THR A 233 -18.62 -6.13 19.23
C THR A 233 -18.90 -6.66 17.81
N HIS A 234 -20.16 -6.93 17.47
CA HIS A 234 -20.52 -7.45 16.14
C HIS A 234 -20.25 -6.42 15.02
N ILE A 235 -20.56 -5.14 15.24
CA ILE A 235 -20.27 -4.07 14.28
C ILE A 235 -18.76 -3.81 14.23
N GLY A 236 -18.10 -3.74 15.40
CA GLY A 236 -16.67 -3.52 15.49
C GLY A 236 -15.86 -4.60 14.79
N LEU A 237 -16.25 -5.88 14.93
CA LEU A 237 -15.57 -6.98 14.24
C LEU A 237 -15.71 -6.88 12.72
N ARG A 238 -16.90 -6.53 12.20
CA ARG A 238 -17.07 -6.28 10.76
C ARG A 238 -16.11 -5.20 10.25
N LEU A 239 -15.94 -4.11 11.00
CA LEU A 239 -14.97 -3.06 10.65
C LEU A 239 -13.52 -3.52 10.75
N VAL A 240 -13.16 -4.30 11.77
CA VAL A 240 -11.81 -4.87 11.92
C VAL A 240 -11.48 -5.79 10.73
N LEU A 241 -12.43 -6.58 10.25
CA LEU A 241 -12.24 -7.46 9.09
C LEU A 241 -12.18 -6.70 7.79
N LEU A 242 -13.05 -5.71 7.62
CA LEU A 242 -12.98 -4.79 6.49
C LEU A 242 -11.60 -4.12 6.45
N PHE A 243 -11.10 -3.67 7.59
CA PHE A 243 -9.75 -3.13 7.71
C PHE A 243 -8.68 -4.17 7.36
N ALA A 244 -8.76 -5.39 7.89
CA ALA A 244 -7.81 -6.46 7.58
C ALA A 244 -7.76 -6.78 6.07
N PHE A 245 -8.93 -6.88 5.44
CA PHE A 245 -9.08 -7.07 4.00
C PHE A 245 -8.51 -5.89 3.24
N ALA A 246 -8.98 -4.67 3.52
CA ALA A 246 -8.57 -3.46 2.82
C ALA A 246 -7.06 -3.21 2.98
N GLN A 247 -6.46 -3.50 4.13
CA GLN A 247 -5.02 -3.41 4.36
C GLN A 247 -4.25 -4.47 3.54
N GLY A 248 -4.75 -5.70 3.44
CA GLY A 248 -4.19 -6.70 2.53
C GLY A 248 -4.25 -6.26 1.06
N VAL A 249 -5.38 -5.65 0.66
CA VAL A 249 -5.56 -5.09 -0.69
C VAL A 249 -4.63 -3.91 -0.92
N HIS A 250 -4.43 -3.06 0.08
CA HIS A 250 -3.51 -1.93 0.04
C HIS A 250 -2.07 -2.40 -0.25
N TYR A 251 -1.59 -3.42 0.47
CA TYR A 251 -0.30 -4.06 0.16
C TYR A 251 -0.28 -4.65 -1.25
N LEU A 252 -1.35 -5.30 -1.69
CA LEU A 252 -1.47 -5.85 -3.04
C LEU A 252 -1.35 -4.75 -4.12
N MET A 253 -1.96 -3.59 -3.92
CA MET A 253 -1.88 -2.48 -4.88
C MET A 253 -0.43 -2.06 -5.09
N TRP A 254 0.29 -1.82 -4.00
CA TRP A 254 1.63 -1.26 -4.06
C TRP A 254 2.72 -2.27 -4.36
N VAL A 255 2.63 -3.50 -3.85
CA VAL A 255 3.66 -4.53 -4.07
C VAL A 255 3.44 -5.24 -5.42
N ARG A 256 2.20 -5.26 -5.92
CA ARG A 256 1.86 -6.05 -7.12
C ARG A 256 1.22 -5.25 -8.25
N LEU A 257 0.05 -4.64 -8.05
CA LEU A 257 -0.74 -4.14 -9.18
C LEU A 257 -0.16 -2.88 -9.82
N ILE A 258 0.17 -1.85 -9.03
CA ILE A 258 0.83 -0.64 -9.53
C ILE A 258 2.17 -0.99 -10.19
N PRO A 259 3.06 -1.81 -9.58
CA PRO A 259 4.29 -2.24 -10.25
C PRO A 259 4.09 -3.07 -11.52
N GLU A 260 3.00 -3.81 -11.64
CA GLU A 260 2.67 -4.57 -12.84
C GLU A 260 2.16 -3.65 -13.95
N ASP A 261 1.30 -2.70 -13.58
CA ASP A 261 0.74 -1.69 -14.47
C ASP A 261 1.81 -0.77 -15.04
N ASP A 262 2.69 -0.28 -14.18
CA ASP A 262 3.59 0.82 -14.49
C ASP A 262 4.81 0.42 -15.34
N ARG A 263 5.01 -0.88 -15.59
CA ARG A 263 6.17 -1.34 -16.38
C ARG A 263 6.19 -0.74 -17.79
N PRO A 264 7.39 -0.40 -18.32
CA PRO A 264 7.50 0.04 -19.71
C PRO A 264 7.06 -1.03 -20.71
N ARG A 265 7.41 -2.29 -20.44
CA ARG A 265 7.10 -3.43 -21.31
C ARG A 265 5.92 -4.26 -20.78
N PRO A 266 5.12 -4.87 -21.67
CA PRO A 266 3.98 -5.68 -21.27
C PRO A 266 4.37 -7.08 -20.73
N THR A 267 5.63 -7.50 -20.84
CA THR A 267 6.10 -8.80 -20.33
C THR A 267 6.71 -8.69 -18.94
N PRO A 268 6.48 -9.66 -18.02
CA PRO A 268 6.99 -9.58 -16.66
C PRO A 268 8.53 -9.62 -16.61
N ARG A 269 9.17 -8.80 -15.78
CA ARG A 269 10.64 -8.82 -15.55
C ARG A 269 11.04 -10.02 -14.71
N THR A 270 12.19 -10.62 -14.96
CA THR A 270 12.80 -11.62 -14.05
C THR A 270 13.13 -10.97 -12.69
N TYR A 271 13.41 -11.75 -11.65
CA TYR A 271 13.81 -11.26 -10.33
C TYR A 271 15.10 -10.44 -10.41
N ALA A 272 16.14 -10.94 -11.08
CA ALA A 272 17.38 -10.18 -11.27
C ALA A 272 17.16 -8.87 -12.06
N ALA A 273 16.28 -8.89 -13.07
CA ALA A 273 15.91 -7.67 -13.80
C ALA A 273 15.06 -6.69 -12.95
N SER A 274 14.29 -7.19 -11.99
CA SER A 274 13.52 -6.37 -11.06
C SER A 274 14.43 -5.72 -10.03
N TYR A 275 15.43 -6.45 -9.51
CA TYR A 275 16.48 -5.90 -8.64
C TYR A 275 17.26 -4.79 -9.34
N ARG A 276 17.75 -5.03 -10.56
CA ARG A 276 18.47 -3.99 -11.34
C ARG A 276 17.64 -2.73 -11.51
N ALA A 277 16.38 -2.86 -11.92
CA ALA A 277 15.49 -1.70 -12.07
C ALA A 277 15.24 -0.95 -10.74
N LEU A 278 15.14 -1.66 -9.61
CA LEU A 278 15.02 -1.04 -8.28
C LEU A 278 16.30 -0.31 -7.88
N ARG A 279 17.45 -0.97 -8.06
CA ARG A 279 18.78 -0.40 -7.76
C ARG A 279 19.07 0.84 -8.61
N ASP A 280 18.73 0.81 -9.89
CA ASP A 280 19.01 1.93 -10.80
C ASP A 280 18.17 3.17 -10.44
N GLU A 281 17.00 2.98 -9.80
CA GLU A 281 16.14 4.08 -9.35
C GLU A 281 16.47 4.55 -7.91
N MET A 282 16.70 3.63 -6.96
CA MET A 282 16.84 3.93 -5.53
C MET A 282 18.29 3.91 -5.03
N GLY A 283 19.19 3.27 -5.75
CA GLY A 283 20.57 3.02 -5.32
C GLY A 283 20.74 1.82 -4.38
N THR A 284 21.93 1.21 -4.42
CA THR A 284 22.27 0.00 -3.65
C THR A 284 22.13 0.17 -2.14
N TRP A 285 22.50 1.33 -1.60
CA TRP A 285 22.48 1.55 -0.15
C TRP A 285 21.07 1.60 0.44
N ILE A 286 20.12 2.26 -0.25
CA ILE A 286 18.71 2.25 0.15
C ILE A 286 18.16 0.82 0.09
N MET A 287 18.49 0.06 -0.96
CA MET A 287 18.07 -1.33 -1.09
C MET A 287 18.59 -2.22 0.04
N LEU A 288 19.85 -2.03 0.46
CA LEU A 288 20.42 -2.74 1.60
C LEU A 288 19.72 -2.35 2.91
N LEU A 289 19.53 -1.05 3.16
CA LEU A 289 18.80 -0.56 4.34
C LEU A 289 17.40 -1.19 4.43
N VAL A 290 16.65 -1.16 3.34
CA VAL A 290 15.30 -1.73 3.27
C VAL A 290 15.32 -3.24 3.52
N THR A 291 16.29 -3.95 2.95
CA THR A 291 16.46 -5.39 3.19
C THR A 291 16.76 -5.67 4.66
N CYS A 292 17.68 -4.92 5.25
CA CYS A 292 18.02 -5.04 6.67
C CYS A 292 16.82 -4.74 7.57
N LEU A 293 16.02 -3.71 7.27
CA LEU A 293 14.81 -3.39 8.03
C LEU A 293 13.76 -4.50 7.94
N ALA A 294 13.53 -5.06 6.74
CA ALA A 294 12.61 -6.18 6.57
C ALA A 294 13.06 -7.42 7.37
N LEU A 295 14.35 -7.76 7.31
CA LEU A 295 14.93 -8.85 8.08
C LEU A 295 14.89 -8.59 9.59
N PHE A 296 15.16 -7.36 10.02
CA PHE A 296 15.11 -6.95 11.41
C PHE A 296 13.71 -7.12 12.00
N PHE A 297 12.67 -6.57 11.36
CA PHE A 297 11.29 -6.74 11.83
C PHE A 297 10.84 -8.20 11.77
N GLY A 298 11.24 -8.94 10.75
CA GLY A 298 10.97 -10.38 10.65
C GLY A 298 11.60 -11.17 11.80
N ALA A 299 12.88 -10.92 12.11
CA ALA A 299 13.57 -11.55 13.21
C ALA A 299 12.98 -11.14 14.57
N TRP A 300 12.69 -9.86 14.78
CA TRP A 300 12.06 -9.36 16.01
C TRP A 300 10.69 -10.01 16.23
N ALA A 301 9.88 -10.17 15.18
CA ALA A 301 8.58 -10.80 15.27
C ALA A 301 8.61 -12.27 15.73
N LEU A 302 9.74 -12.97 15.58
CA LEU A 302 9.93 -14.32 16.12
C LEU A 302 10.04 -14.34 17.66
N PHE A 303 10.45 -13.23 18.27
CA PHE A 303 10.59 -13.08 19.72
C PHE A 303 9.41 -12.32 20.32
N ASP A 304 8.96 -11.26 19.66
CA ASP A 304 7.83 -10.42 20.09
C ASP A 304 7.11 -9.83 18.88
N LEU A 305 6.10 -10.55 18.41
CA LEU A 305 5.26 -10.15 17.29
C LEU A 305 4.50 -8.84 17.56
N ALA A 306 4.03 -8.63 18.79
CA ALA A 306 3.24 -7.46 19.14
C ALA A 306 4.10 -6.18 19.11
N ALA A 307 5.28 -6.23 19.74
CA ALA A 307 6.22 -5.11 19.75
C ALA A 307 6.79 -4.83 18.35
N ALA A 308 7.17 -5.87 17.59
CA ALA A 308 7.65 -5.71 16.22
C ALA A 308 6.60 -5.00 15.35
N ARG A 309 5.34 -5.44 15.43
CA ARG A 309 4.23 -4.85 14.68
C ARG A 309 3.98 -3.40 15.09
N LEU A 310 3.88 -3.14 16.39
CA LEU A 310 3.61 -1.80 16.89
C LEU A 310 4.67 -0.79 16.43
N ASN A 311 5.95 -1.16 16.53
CA ASN A 311 7.04 -0.29 16.12
C ASN A 311 7.14 -0.14 14.60
N TYR A 312 6.86 -1.21 13.84
CA TYR A 312 6.72 -1.09 12.39
C TYR A 312 5.61 -0.09 12.02
N LEU A 313 4.43 -0.20 12.62
CA LEU A 313 3.30 0.68 12.31
C LEU A 313 3.57 2.14 12.68
N ARG A 314 4.27 2.39 13.79
CA ARG A 314 4.74 3.74 14.16
C ARG A 314 5.66 4.32 13.10
N MET A 315 6.65 3.55 12.64
CA MET A 315 7.55 3.97 11.57
C MET A 315 6.79 4.21 10.25
N ALA A 316 5.82 3.34 9.92
CA ALA A 316 5.11 3.40 8.67
C ALA A 316 4.02 4.48 8.61
N ILE A 317 3.57 5.05 9.73
CA ILE A 317 2.36 5.90 9.79
C ILE A 317 2.34 7.07 8.80
N PHE A 318 3.51 7.58 8.38
CA PHE A 318 3.61 8.66 7.41
C PHE A 318 3.14 8.26 6.00
N HIS A 319 3.19 6.98 5.62
CA HIS A 319 2.96 6.57 4.23
C HIS A 319 1.54 6.91 3.75
N GLY A 320 0.51 6.68 4.57
CA GLY A 320 -0.87 7.03 4.18
C GLY A 320 -1.02 8.53 3.94
N HIS A 321 -0.26 9.35 4.68
CA HIS A 321 -0.23 10.80 4.52
C HIS A 321 0.58 11.21 3.28
N LEU A 322 1.64 10.46 2.94
CA LEU A 322 2.37 10.61 1.68
C LEU A 322 1.45 10.33 0.49
N GLU A 323 0.63 9.29 0.54
CA GLU A 323 -0.36 8.99 -0.50
C GLU A 323 -1.37 10.12 -0.67
N LEU A 324 -1.82 10.73 0.43
CA LEU A 324 -2.73 11.87 0.37
C LEU A 324 -2.09 13.08 -0.32
N ALA A 325 -0.84 13.39 0.01
CA ALA A 325 -0.08 14.44 -0.68
C ALA A 325 0.14 14.10 -2.16
N ALA A 326 0.47 12.85 -2.47
CA ALA A 326 0.63 12.40 -3.85
C ALA A 326 -0.70 12.46 -4.64
N ALA A 327 -1.82 12.11 -4.03
CA ALA A 327 -3.15 12.23 -4.62
C ALA A 327 -3.50 13.70 -4.91
N ALA A 328 -3.17 14.62 -4.01
CA ALA A 328 -3.34 16.05 -4.21
C ALA A 328 -2.48 16.57 -5.38
N LEU A 329 -1.22 16.12 -5.47
CA LEU A 329 -0.32 16.47 -6.57
C LEU A 329 -0.77 15.86 -7.91
N LEU A 330 -1.26 14.62 -7.91
CA LEU A 330 -1.86 13.94 -9.06
C LEU A 330 -3.11 14.68 -9.55
N TRP A 331 -3.95 15.15 -8.64
CA TRP A 331 -5.09 16.01 -8.97
C TRP A 331 -4.60 17.30 -9.66
N LEU A 332 -3.67 18.02 -9.03
CA LEU A 332 -3.13 19.29 -9.51
C LEU A 332 -2.54 19.19 -10.92
N LYS A 333 -1.63 18.23 -11.13
CA LYS A 333 -0.88 18.02 -12.38
C LYS A 333 -1.68 17.25 -13.43
N GLY A 334 -2.67 16.46 -13.00
CA GLY A 334 -3.24 15.41 -13.82
C GLY A 334 -2.28 14.23 -14.01
N ARG A 335 -2.79 13.12 -14.52
CA ARG A 335 -2.01 11.87 -14.66
C ARG A 335 -0.71 12.05 -15.44
N ASP A 336 -0.79 12.68 -16.61
CA ASP A 336 0.37 12.74 -17.50
C ASP A 336 1.45 13.70 -16.93
N GLY A 337 1.04 14.80 -16.28
CA GLY A 337 1.97 15.70 -15.58
C GLY A 337 2.53 15.11 -14.28
N PHE A 338 1.81 14.19 -13.62
CA PHE A 338 2.29 13.51 -12.42
C PHE A 338 3.35 12.45 -12.75
N LEU A 339 3.13 11.64 -13.79
CA LEU A 339 4.02 10.53 -14.12
C LEU A 339 5.26 10.91 -14.93
N THR A 340 5.30 12.13 -15.49
CA THR A 340 6.41 12.60 -16.30
C THR A 340 7.42 13.33 -15.41
N PRO A 341 8.71 12.95 -15.40
CA PRO A 341 9.73 13.71 -14.70
C PRO A 341 9.78 15.14 -15.23
N PRO A 342 10.04 16.15 -14.37
CA PRO A 342 10.39 17.49 -14.85
C PRO A 342 11.64 17.37 -15.74
N SER A 343 11.57 18.01 -16.91
CA SER A 343 12.60 18.01 -17.95
C SER A 343 13.89 18.68 -17.49
#